data_AF-A0A8C8GVV8-F1
#
_entry.id   AF-A0A8C8GVV8-F1
#
_cell.length_a   1.000
_cell.length_b   1.000
_cell.length_c   1.000
_cell.angle_alpha   90.00
_cell.angle_beta   90.00
_cell.angle_gamma   90.00
#
_symmetry.space_group_name_H-M   'P 1'
#
loop_
_entity.id
_entity.type
_entity.pdbx_description
1 polymer ?
#
loop_
_entity_poly.entity_id
_entity_poly.type
_entity_poly.pdbx_seq_one_letter_code
_entity_poly.pdbx_strand_id
1 'polypeptide(L)'
;MVDLMVIAGTNSLLIDPISWEEERMRRQEEERMRRQEEERMRRQEEERMRKQEEERMRKQEEERMRRLEEEERERQEDERMRRLEEEEERERQKTGLAHLRIVLVGKTGAGKSATGNTILGGEGFKEDSSPESVTAQCEKQSGEVGGRKIDVIDTPGHFDTSVTIEKMKGELERCFYMSVPGPHVFLLVIRLGRFTEEERNTVKWIQDNFGEEASTYTMVLFTGGDQLRKKSVEQFVGESVNLQDLISKCGGGYHSVINDSDSSANPDQVPELLKKIEEMVKRNGGQHYTNEVYQKVQRKIEEEEERKREEERKKKEEEMKKQEEAIRKREEEVRREEEIKREEELRKIEEERQEERRKAEEETRKMEEERQEERRKMDEEMRKIEEERGKMENEREKMEKKRSRRNWFERLFNL
;
A
#
# COMPACT_ATOMS: atom_id res chain seq x y z
N MET A 1 60.87 -100.00 -38.66
CA MET A 1 61.92 -99.09 -39.13
C MET A 1 61.68 -97.76 -38.44
N VAL A 2 62.25 -97.59 -37.23
CA VAL A 2 63.34 -96.63 -36.88
C VAL A 2 62.93 -95.17 -37.16
N ASP A 3 62.85 -94.21 -36.23
CA ASP A 3 63.31 -94.00 -34.83
C ASP A 3 62.51 -92.78 -34.25
N LEU A 4 61.90 -92.74 -33.05
CA LEU A 4 62.46 -92.41 -31.70
C LEU A 4 63.55 -91.32 -31.75
N MET A 5 63.46 -90.12 -31.13
CA MET A 5 63.38 -89.83 -29.69
C MET A 5 63.54 -88.28 -29.54
N VAL A 6 62.61 -87.54 -28.91
CA VAL A 6 62.72 -86.87 -27.57
C VAL A 6 64.12 -86.22 -27.31
N ILE A 7 64.32 -84.91 -27.02
CA ILE A 7 64.04 -84.18 -25.76
C ILE A 7 64.29 -82.66 -25.92
N ALA A 8 63.32 -81.87 -25.43
CA ALA A 8 63.31 -80.57 -24.72
C ALA A 8 64.28 -79.40 -25.03
N GLY A 9 63.70 -78.20 -25.06
CA GLY A 9 64.37 -76.91 -24.93
C GLY A 9 63.39 -75.74 -25.03
N THR A 10 62.55 -75.56 -24.02
CA THR A 10 61.65 -74.40 -23.85
C THR A 10 62.44 -73.10 -23.72
N ASN A 11 62.11 -72.08 -24.51
CA ASN A 11 62.27 -70.69 -24.05
C ASN A 11 61.10 -69.84 -24.56
N SER A 12 60.21 -69.53 -23.62
CA SER A 12 59.01 -68.73 -23.77
C SER A 12 59.39 -67.26 -23.93
N LEU A 13 59.05 -66.68 -25.07
CA LEU A 13 58.73 -65.26 -25.20
C LEU A 13 57.33 -65.16 -25.82
N LEU A 14 56.36 -65.69 -25.07
CA LEU A 14 54.95 -65.32 -25.20
C LEU A 14 54.81 -63.88 -24.68
N ILE A 15 54.61 -62.92 -25.57
CA ILE A 15 53.75 -61.79 -25.23
C ILE A 15 52.37 -62.41 -25.10
N ASP A 16 51.87 -62.62 -23.88
CA ASP A 16 50.61 -63.30 -23.60
C ASP A 16 49.47 -62.67 -24.44
N PRO A 17 48.86 -63.39 -25.40
CA PRO A 17 47.68 -62.90 -26.12
C PRO A 17 46.49 -62.67 -25.18
N ILE A 18 46.50 -63.37 -24.04
CA ILE A 18 45.51 -63.32 -22.96
C ILE A 18 45.58 -61.97 -22.22
N SER A 19 46.77 -61.38 -22.07
CA SER A 19 46.97 -60.10 -21.38
C SER A 19 46.42 -58.90 -22.17
N TRP A 20 46.49 -58.93 -23.51
CA TRP A 20 45.96 -57.85 -24.36
C TRP A 20 44.44 -57.93 -24.53
N GLU A 21 43.87 -59.14 -24.59
CA GLU A 21 42.42 -59.34 -24.60
C GLU A 21 41.78 -59.03 -23.24
N GLU A 22 42.41 -59.38 -22.12
CA GLU A 22 41.96 -58.98 -20.78
C GLU A 22 42.04 -57.46 -20.58
N GLU A 23 43.11 -56.80 -21.03
CA GLU A 23 43.21 -55.33 -20.95
C GLU A 23 42.21 -54.63 -21.87
N ARG A 24 41.94 -55.18 -23.07
CA ARG A 24 40.90 -54.67 -23.99
C ARG A 24 39.50 -54.85 -23.43
N MET A 25 39.21 -56.00 -22.81
CA MET A 25 37.93 -56.29 -22.13
C MET A 25 37.73 -55.36 -20.93
N ARG A 26 38.79 -55.15 -20.14
CA ARG A 26 38.77 -54.24 -18.99
C ARG A 26 38.56 -52.78 -19.42
N ARG A 27 39.20 -52.33 -20.50
CA ARG A 27 38.92 -50.99 -21.09
C ARG A 27 37.49 -50.88 -21.64
N GLN A 28 36.96 -51.94 -22.26
CA GLN A 28 35.55 -51.96 -22.70
C GLN A 28 34.56 -51.95 -21.52
N GLU A 29 34.87 -52.64 -20.42
CA GLU A 29 34.08 -52.58 -19.19
C GLU A 29 34.18 -51.23 -18.50
N GLU A 30 35.37 -50.64 -18.39
CA GLU A 30 35.56 -49.28 -17.88
C GLU A 30 34.82 -48.25 -18.74
N GLU A 31 34.85 -48.37 -20.08
CA GLU A 31 34.12 -47.48 -20.98
C GLU A 31 32.59 -47.68 -20.89
N ARG A 32 32.12 -48.92 -20.67
CA ARG A 32 30.71 -49.22 -20.40
C ARG A 32 30.25 -48.66 -19.07
N MET A 33 31.04 -48.82 -18.01
CA MET A 33 30.77 -48.28 -16.67
C MET A 33 30.72 -46.76 -16.72
N ARG A 34 31.68 -46.13 -17.40
CA ARG A 34 31.72 -44.68 -17.60
C ARG A 34 30.51 -44.16 -18.38
N ARG A 35 30.09 -44.86 -19.45
CA ARG A 35 28.86 -44.51 -20.19
C ARG A 35 27.60 -44.68 -19.33
N GLN A 36 27.52 -45.72 -18.52
CA GLN A 36 26.41 -45.90 -17.58
C GLN A 36 26.36 -44.81 -16.51
N GLU A 37 27.53 -44.39 -16.02
CA GLU A 37 27.66 -43.33 -15.02
C GLU A 37 27.33 -41.95 -15.61
N GLU A 38 27.80 -41.65 -16.83
CA GLU A 38 27.41 -40.46 -17.60
C GLU A 38 25.91 -40.42 -17.89
N GLU A 39 25.29 -41.55 -18.27
CA GLU A 39 23.85 -41.63 -18.51
C GLU A 39 23.04 -41.45 -17.21
N ARG A 40 23.53 -41.98 -16.09
CA ARG A 40 22.92 -41.80 -14.77
C ARG A 40 23.02 -40.35 -14.28
N MET A 41 24.16 -39.70 -14.49
CA MET A 41 24.37 -38.27 -14.20
C MET A 41 23.44 -37.40 -15.03
N ARG A 42 23.34 -37.66 -16.34
CA ARG A 42 22.44 -36.94 -17.25
C ARG A 42 20.97 -37.07 -16.84
N ARG A 43 20.51 -38.27 -16.44
CA ARG A 43 19.15 -38.48 -15.94
C ARG A 43 18.89 -37.72 -14.62
N GLN A 44 19.87 -37.68 -13.71
CA GLN A 44 19.75 -36.89 -12.48
C GLN A 44 19.68 -35.39 -12.75
N GLU A 45 20.43 -34.90 -13.75
CA GLU A 45 20.43 -33.50 -14.16
C GLU A 45 19.12 -33.10 -14.85
N GLU A 46 18.60 -33.94 -15.75
CA GLU A 46 17.28 -33.75 -16.37
C GLU A 46 16.15 -33.75 -15.32
N GLU A 47 16.20 -34.64 -14.32
CA GLU A 47 15.20 -34.66 -13.23
C GLU A 47 15.31 -33.42 -12.33
N ARG A 48 16.52 -32.91 -12.06
CA ARG A 48 16.74 -31.66 -11.34
C ARG A 48 16.18 -30.46 -12.10
N MET A 49 16.46 -30.34 -13.40
CA MET A 49 15.95 -29.27 -14.25
C MET A 49 14.43 -29.26 -14.29
N ARG A 50 13.81 -30.44 -14.45
CA ARG A 50 12.35 -30.57 -14.43
C ARG A 50 11.73 -30.13 -13.09
N LYS A 51 12.32 -30.52 -11.95
CA LYS A 51 11.84 -30.08 -10.62
C LYS A 51 11.97 -28.56 -10.46
N GLN A 52 13.05 -27.98 -10.97
CA GLN A 52 13.29 -26.54 -10.91
C GLN A 52 12.31 -25.74 -11.77
N GLU A 53 11.91 -26.29 -12.92
CA GLU A 53 10.91 -25.72 -13.82
C GLU A 53 9.48 -25.84 -13.24
N GLU A 54 9.13 -27.00 -12.65
CA GLU A 54 7.86 -27.19 -11.94
C GLU A 54 7.73 -26.23 -10.74
N GLU A 55 8.81 -26.00 -9.97
CA GLU A 55 8.81 -25.04 -8.87
C GLU A 55 8.66 -23.58 -9.36
N ARG A 56 9.29 -23.24 -10.48
CA ARG A 56 9.13 -21.91 -11.12
C ARG A 56 7.69 -21.66 -11.57
N MET A 57 7.08 -22.61 -12.27
CA MET A 57 5.69 -22.51 -12.73
C MET A 57 4.74 -22.36 -11.54
N ARG A 58 4.94 -23.13 -10.48
CA ARG A 58 4.15 -23.03 -9.25
C ARG A 58 4.27 -21.65 -8.59
N LYS A 59 5.48 -21.08 -8.48
CA LYS A 59 5.68 -19.72 -7.93
C LYS A 59 4.97 -18.66 -8.78
N GLN A 60 5.03 -18.80 -10.11
CA GLN A 60 4.39 -17.87 -11.04
C GLN A 60 2.85 -17.93 -10.95
N GLU A 61 2.30 -19.12 -10.74
CA GLU A 61 0.86 -19.34 -10.54
C GLU A 61 0.38 -18.82 -9.18
N GLU A 62 1.14 -19.06 -8.10
CA GLU A 62 0.88 -18.50 -6.77
C GLU A 62 0.90 -16.95 -6.81
N GLU A 63 1.85 -16.33 -7.53
CA GLU A 63 1.91 -14.87 -7.68
C GLU A 63 0.73 -14.32 -8.49
N ARG A 64 0.31 -15.01 -9.54
CA ARG A 64 -0.87 -14.63 -10.34
C ARG A 64 -2.16 -14.70 -9.52
N MET A 65 -2.31 -15.73 -8.69
CA MET A 65 -3.46 -15.86 -7.77
C MET A 65 -3.47 -14.74 -6.73
N ARG A 66 -2.32 -14.38 -6.15
CA ARG A 66 -2.24 -13.26 -5.20
C ARG A 66 -2.68 -11.93 -5.82
N ARG A 67 -2.26 -11.63 -7.05
CA ARG A 67 -2.68 -10.41 -7.76
C ARG A 67 -4.19 -10.37 -8.00
N LEU A 68 -4.79 -11.50 -8.37
CA LEU A 68 -6.24 -11.58 -8.56
C LEU A 68 -7.00 -11.40 -7.25
N GLU A 69 -6.53 -11.99 -6.15
CA GLU A 69 -7.11 -11.80 -4.82
C GLU A 69 -6.99 -10.36 -4.32
N GLU A 70 -5.87 -9.68 -4.61
CA GLU A 70 -5.64 -8.28 -4.28
C GLU A 70 -6.56 -7.35 -5.09
N GLU A 71 -6.67 -7.54 -6.41
CA GLU A 71 -7.62 -6.80 -7.25
C GLU A 71 -9.09 -7.02 -6.82
N GLU A 72 -9.44 -8.23 -6.40
CA GLU A 72 -10.80 -8.53 -5.94
C GLU A 72 -11.08 -7.91 -4.57
N ARG A 73 -10.09 -7.87 -3.67
CA ARG A 73 -10.16 -7.13 -2.41
C ARG A 73 -10.33 -5.64 -2.64
N GLU A 74 -9.54 -5.02 -3.51
CA GLU A 74 -9.67 -3.60 -3.84
C GLU A 74 -11.05 -3.28 -4.41
N ARG A 75 -11.57 -4.10 -5.34
CA ARG A 75 -12.93 -3.94 -5.86
C ARG A 75 -13.99 -4.05 -4.76
N GLN A 76 -13.85 -5.00 -3.84
CA GLN A 76 -14.76 -5.16 -2.71
C GLN A 76 -14.70 -3.97 -1.75
N GLU A 77 -13.51 -3.42 -1.48
CA GLU A 77 -13.32 -2.24 -0.65
C GLU A 77 -13.93 -0.99 -1.30
N ASP A 78 -13.70 -0.78 -2.60
CA ASP A 78 -14.31 0.31 -3.37
C ASP A 78 -15.84 0.21 -3.39
N GLU A 79 -16.40 -0.99 -3.62
CA GLU A 79 -17.85 -1.19 -3.61
C GLU A 79 -18.43 -0.96 -2.21
N ARG A 80 -17.73 -1.39 -1.16
CA ARG A 80 -18.12 -1.15 0.24
C ARG A 80 -18.08 0.34 0.58
N MET A 81 -17.05 1.07 0.15
CA MET A 81 -16.96 2.51 0.35
C MET A 81 -18.10 3.25 -0.34
N ARG A 82 -18.43 2.90 -1.60
CA ARG A 82 -19.59 3.48 -2.30
C ARG A 82 -20.90 3.22 -1.57
N ARG A 83 -21.11 2.00 -1.06
CA ARG A 83 -22.33 1.68 -0.28
C ARG A 83 -22.40 2.47 1.02
N LEU A 84 -21.27 2.65 1.71
CA LEU A 84 -21.21 3.47 2.93
C LEU A 84 -21.47 4.95 2.63
N GLU A 85 -20.94 5.48 1.52
CA GLU A 85 -21.22 6.84 1.07
C GLU A 85 -22.70 7.02 0.71
N GLU A 86 -23.29 6.07 -0.04
CA GLU A 86 -24.73 6.07 -0.35
C GLU A 86 -25.61 5.94 0.91
N GLU A 87 -25.19 5.14 1.89
CA GLU A 87 -25.91 4.95 3.16
C GLU A 87 -25.79 6.18 4.06
N GLU A 88 -24.62 6.81 4.14
CA GLU A 88 -24.43 8.11 4.79
C GLU A 88 -25.27 9.20 4.12
N GLU A 89 -25.31 9.25 2.79
CA GLU A 89 -26.10 10.23 2.06
C GLU A 89 -27.61 10.00 2.28
N ARG A 90 -28.06 8.74 2.29
CA ARG A 90 -29.44 8.37 2.62
C ARG A 90 -29.82 8.70 4.05
N GLU A 91 -28.92 8.48 5.01
CA GLU A 91 -29.16 8.87 6.41
C GLU A 91 -29.16 10.40 6.56
N ARG A 92 -28.22 11.12 5.93
CA ARG A 92 -28.23 12.61 5.85
C ARG A 92 -29.55 13.15 5.29
N GLN A 93 -30.10 12.49 4.27
CA GLN A 93 -31.39 12.85 3.66
C GLN A 93 -32.61 12.46 4.52
N LYS A 94 -32.56 11.32 5.22
CA LYS A 94 -33.59 10.91 6.20
C LYS A 94 -33.65 11.85 7.40
N THR A 95 -32.51 12.42 7.77
CA THR A 95 -32.37 13.32 8.90
C THR A 95 -32.19 14.77 8.43
N GLY A 96 -33.17 15.36 7.74
CA GLY A 96 -33.27 16.84 7.59
C GLY A 96 -33.23 17.62 8.92
N LEU A 97 -33.06 16.91 10.06
CA LEU A 97 -32.89 17.40 11.41
C LEU A 97 -31.55 17.03 12.08
N ALA A 98 -30.61 16.27 11.49
CA ALA A 98 -29.35 15.96 12.17
C ALA A 98 -28.40 17.18 12.26
N HIS A 99 -28.47 18.06 11.27
CA HIS A 99 -27.66 19.27 11.18
C HIS A 99 -28.53 20.48 10.87
N LEU A 100 -28.69 21.40 11.81
CA LEU A 100 -29.43 22.65 11.62
C LEU A 100 -28.49 23.77 11.19
N ARG A 101 -28.93 24.64 10.29
CA ARG A 101 -28.19 25.82 9.82
C ARG A 101 -29.09 27.03 9.98
N ILE A 102 -28.65 27.97 10.80
CA ILE A 102 -29.39 29.17 11.20
C ILE A 102 -28.62 30.38 10.69
N VAL A 103 -29.26 31.25 9.92
CA VAL A 103 -28.67 32.55 9.53
C VAL A 103 -29.36 33.65 10.32
N LEU A 104 -28.60 34.46 11.05
CA LEU A 104 -29.11 35.59 11.82
C LEU A 104 -29.08 36.85 10.97
N VAL A 105 -30.24 37.46 10.73
CA VAL A 105 -30.38 38.71 9.97
C VAL A 105 -31.08 39.77 10.82
N GLY A 106 -30.78 41.04 10.61
CA GLY A 106 -31.25 42.09 11.52
C GLY A 106 -30.33 43.29 11.53
N LYS A 107 -30.87 44.45 11.92
CA LYS A 107 -30.09 45.70 12.00
C LYS A 107 -28.91 45.58 12.97
N THR A 108 -27.97 46.53 12.87
CA THR A 108 -26.88 46.65 13.85
C THR A 108 -27.45 46.89 15.26
N GLY A 109 -26.88 46.22 16.27
CA GLY A 109 -27.33 46.34 17.66
C GLY A 109 -28.64 45.61 18.03
N ALA A 110 -29.22 44.82 17.11
CA ALA A 110 -30.40 43.99 17.41
C ALA A 110 -30.11 42.80 18.37
N GLY A 111 -28.83 42.49 18.61
CA GLY A 111 -28.41 41.38 19.47
C GLY A 111 -28.23 40.06 18.73
N LYS A 112 -27.78 40.09 17.47
CA LYS A 112 -27.56 38.88 16.65
C LYS A 112 -26.47 37.98 17.23
N SER A 113 -25.27 38.49 17.43
CA SER A 113 -24.15 37.73 18.00
C SER A 113 -24.49 37.11 19.37
N ALA A 114 -25.13 37.90 20.26
CA ALA A 114 -25.59 37.42 21.57
C ALA A 114 -26.69 36.34 21.47
N THR A 115 -27.56 36.44 20.48
CA THR A 115 -28.53 35.39 20.16
C THR A 115 -27.81 34.11 19.71
N GLY A 116 -26.80 34.23 18.85
CA GLY A 116 -26.01 33.09 18.40
C GLY A 116 -25.33 32.37 19.54
N ASN A 117 -24.76 33.12 20.48
CA ASN A 117 -24.17 32.57 21.71
C ASN A 117 -25.21 31.89 22.61
N THR A 118 -26.38 32.51 22.76
CA THR A 118 -27.49 31.94 23.53
C THR A 118 -27.96 30.61 22.92
N ILE A 119 -28.12 30.54 21.59
CA ILE A 119 -28.52 29.32 20.88
C ILE A 119 -27.47 28.22 21.05
N LEU A 120 -26.18 28.55 20.95
CA LEU A 120 -25.09 27.58 21.04
C LEU A 120 -24.69 27.22 22.48
N GLY A 121 -25.21 27.93 23.48
CA GLY A 121 -24.92 27.70 24.89
C GLY A 121 -23.51 28.12 25.33
N GLY A 122 -22.87 29.07 24.64
CA GLY A 122 -21.52 29.54 24.98
C GLY A 122 -21.09 30.80 24.22
N GLU A 123 -19.98 31.40 24.62
CA GLU A 123 -19.40 32.61 24.03
C GLU A 123 -18.59 32.29 22.75
N GLY A 124 -19.29 31.96 21.65
CA GLY A 124 -18.67 31.65 20.35
C GLY A 124 -18.41 32.88 19.49
N PHE A 125 -19.36 33.82 19.44
CA PHE A 125 -19.26 35.09 18.75
C PHE A 125 -18.77 36.19 19.69
N LYS A 126 -17.94 37.09 19.18
CA LYS A 126 -17.48 38.25 19.95
C LYS A 126 -18.64 39.22 20.21
N GLU A 127 -19.01 39.36 21.49
CA GLU A 127 -19.95 40.39 21.95
C GLU A 127 -19.16 41.60 22.45
N ASP A 128 -19.48 42.80 21.96
CA ASP A 128 -18.99 44.04 22.57
C ASP A 128 -20.11 45.10 22.57
N SER A 129 -20.24 45.83 23.67
CA SER A 129 -21.21 46.92 23.81
C SER A 129 -20.61 48.21 23.25
N SER A 130 -20.30 48.21 21.95
CA SER A 130 -19.74 49.37 21.24
C SER A 130 -20.84 50.17 20.53
N PRO A 131 -20.75 51.51 20.47
CA PRO A 131 -21.58 52.33 19.59
C PRO A 131 -21.28 52.12 18.09
N GLU A 132 -20.18 51.45 17.76
CA GLU A 132 -19.81 51.06 16.39
C GLU A 132 -20.09 49.56 16.15
N SER A 133 -20.40 49.18 14.91
CA SER A 133 -20.64 47.77 14.57
C SER A 133 -19.40 46.92 14.85
N VAL A 134 -19.53 45.95 15.75
CA VAL A 134 -18.46 45.02 16.14
C VAL A 134 -18.28 43.92 15.09
N THR A 135 -19.39 43.45 14.50
CA THR A 135 -19.42 42.43 13.45
C THR A 135 -19.29 43.10 12.09
N ALA A 136 -18.06 43.14 11.57
CA ALA A 136 -17.76 43.68 10.24
C ALA A 136 -17.85 42.62 9.12
N GLN A 137 -17.85 41.32 9.49
CA GLN A 137 -17.86 40.20 8.54
C GLN A 137 -18.79 39.09 9.01
N CYS A 138 -19.32 38.31 8.07
CA CYS A 138 -20.07 37.09 8.36
C CYS A 138 -19.17 36.08 9.09
N GLU A 139 -19.67 35.55 10.19
CA GLU A 139 -18.98 34.57 11.02
C GLU A 139 -19.87 33.34 11.21
N LYS A 140 -19.27 32.15 11.18
CA LYS A 140 -19.96 30.89 11.41
C LYS A 140 -19.42 30.26 12.68
N GLN A 141 -20.31 29.94 13.61
CA GLN A 141 -20.01 29.14 14.79
C GLN A 141 -20.85 27.87 14.78
N SER A 142 -20.28 26.78 15.30
CA SER A 142 -20.92 25.46 15.31
C SER A 142 -20.90 24.90 16.72
N GLY A 143 -21.99 24.27 17.13
CA GLY A 143 -22.11 23.63 18.44
C GLY A 143 -23.09 22.47 18.39
N GLU A 144 -23.19 21.75 19.51
CA GLU A 144 -24.13 20.66 19.68
C GLU A 144 -25.12 21.01 20.81
N VAL A 145 -26.41 21.01 20.48
CA VAL A 145 -27.48 21.37 21.42
C VAL A 145 -28.52 20.26 21.39
N GLY A 146 -28.73 19.59 22.52
CA GLY A 146 -29.67 18.47 22.60
C GLY A 146 -29.34 17.30 21.68
N GLY A 147 -28.05 17.02 21.44
CA GLY A 147 -27.59 15.94 20.56
C GLY A 147 -27.64 16.28 19.07
N ARG A 148 -27.96 17.53 18.72
CA ARG A 148 -28.11 18.01 17.35
C ARG A 148 -26.99 18.99 17.02
N LYS A 149 -26.33 18.80 15.87
CA LYS A 149 -25.35 19.77 15.38
C LYS A 149 -26.08 21.01 14.86
N ILE A 150 -25.65 22.18 15.31
CA ILE A 150 -26.21 23.48 14.89
C ILE A 150 -25.07 24.37 14.42
N ASP A 151 -25.19 24.88 13.20
CA ASP A 151 -24.38 25.97 12.70
C ASP A 151 -25.20 27.25 12.78
N VAL A 152 -24.64 28.28 13.41
CA VAL A 152 -25.18 29.63 13.42
C VAL A 152 -24.26 30.50 12.59
N ILE A 153 -24.83 31.27 11.66
CA ILE A 153 -24.14 32.24 10.83
C ILE A 153 -24.61 33.62 11.28
N ASP A 154 -23.73 34.38 11.94
CA ASP A 154 -23.96 35.78 12.29
C ASP A 154 -23.58 36.66 11.10
N THR A 155 -24.47 37.57 10.70
CA THR A 155 -24.23 38.50 9.59
C THR A 155 -24.00 39.92 10.12
N PRO A 156 -23.27 40.77 9.39
CA PRO A 156 -23.26 42.20 9.65
C PRO A 156 -24.69 42.81 9.59
N GLY A 157 -24.87 43.99 10.20
CA GLY A 157 -26.14 44.72 10.09
C GLY A 157 -26.42 45.16 8.66
N HIS A 158 -27.58 44.81 8.13
CA HIS A 158 -27.88 44.98 6.69
C HIS A 158 -28.36 46.38 6.28
N PHE A 159 -28.63 47.26 7.25
CA PHE A 159 -28.93 48.68 7.04
C PHE A 159 -27.82 49.62 7.54
N ASP A 160 -26.63 49.09 7.80
CA ASP A 160 -25.53 49.90 8.31
C ASP A 160 -25.03 50.87 7.22
N THR A 161 -25.38 52.15 7.38
CA THR A 161 -25.01 53.24 6.45
C THR A 161 -23.50 53.45 6.32
N SER A 162 -22.70 52.86 7.22
CA SER A 162 -21.23 52.93 7.17
C SER A 162 -20.59 51.93 6.19
N VAL A 163 -21.35 50.96 5.66
CA VAL A 163 -20.84 49.89 4.81
C VAL A 163 -21.17 50.15 3.33
N THR A 164 -20.19 49.94 2.45
CA THR A 164 -20.38 50.10 0.99
C THR A 164 -21.18 48.93 0.41
N ILE A 165 -21.87 49.16 -0.71
CA ILE A 165 -22.64 48.13 -1.43
C ILE A 165 -21.75 46.93 -1.81
N GLU A 166 -20.50 47.18 -2.21
CA GLU A 166 -19.54 46.12 -2.55
C GLU A 166 -19.18 45.24 -1.35
N LYS A 167 -18.95 45.84 -0.19
CA LYS A 167 -18.71 45.08 1.05
C LYS A 167 -19.93 44.25 1.42
N MET A 168 -21.13 44.84 1.35
CA MET A 168 -22.38 44.12 1.60
C MET A 168 -22.55 42.89 0.69
N LYS A 169 -22.23 43.01 -0.60
CA LYS A 169 -22.26 41.87 -1.53
C LYS A 169 -21.23 40.80 -1.15
N GLY A 170 -20.01 41.19 -0.81
CA GLY A 170 -18.98 40.25 -0.37
C GLY A 170 -19.38 39.48 0.88
N GLU A 171 -20.01 40.15 1.85
CA GLU A 171 -20.51 39.49 3.06
C GLU A 171 -21.70 38.56 2.78
N LEU A 172 -22.56 38.93 1.84
CA LEU A 172 -23.63 38.06 1.38
C LEU A 172 -23.07 36.80 0.68
N GLU A 173 -22.05 36.93 -0.16
CA GLU A 173 -21.34 35.80 -0.79
C GLU A 173 -20.72 34.87 0.26
N ARG A 174 -20.08 35.42 1.31
CA ARG A 174 -19.57 34.64 2.45
C ARG A 174 -20.70 33.91 3.17
N CYS A 175 -21.83 34.59 3.40
CA CYS A 175 -23.00 33.97 4.02
C CYS A 175 -23.51 32.79 3.19
N PHE A 176 -23.61 32.92 1.86
CA PHE A 176 -23.97 31.81 0.98
C PHE A 176 -23.02 30.63 1.17
N TYR A 177 -21.70 30.87 1.08
CA TYR A 177 -20.68 29.84 1.23
C TYR A 177 -20.74 29.12 2.59
N MET A 178 -20.95 29.85 3.68
CA MET A 178 -20.98 29.29 5.04
C MET A 178 -22.25 28.49 5.36
N SER A 179 -23.34 28.75 4.63
CA SER A 179 -24.66 28.15 4.88
C SER A 179 -25.10 27.11 3.85
N VAL A 180 -24.26 26.82 2.84
CA VAL A 180 -24.40 25.72 1.88
C VAL A 180 -24.77 24.40 2.59
N PRO A 181 -25.71 23.58 2.05
CA PRO A 181 -26.48 23.76 0.80
C PRO A 181 -27.57 24.84 0.88
N GLY A 182 -27.81 25.34 2.08
CA GLY A 182 -28.69 26.46 2.38
C GLY A 182 -29.21 26.40 3.81
N PRO A 183 -29.69 27.52 4.37
CA PRO A 183 -30.16 27.59 5.74
C PRO A 183 -31.50 26.89 5.92
N HIS A 184 -31.73 26.34 7.11
CA HIS A 184 -33.05 25.82 7.49
C HIS A 184 -33.97 26.94 7.99
N VAL A 185 -33.38 27.99 8.55
CA VAL A 185 -34.12 29.17 9.03
C VAL A 185 -33.26 30.42 8.90
N PHE A 186 -33.91 31.51 8.49
CA PHE A 186 -33.43 32.87 8.72
C PHE A 186 -34.10 33.40 9.98
N LEU A 187 -33.32 33.71 11.02
CA LEU A 187 -33.84 34.37 12.21
C LEU A 187 -33.69 35.87 12.04
N LEU A 188 -34.83 36.54 11.84
CA LEU A 188 -34.91 38.00 11.81
C LEU A 188 -34.92 38.55 13.23
N VAL A 189 -33.73 38.93 13.72
CA VAL A 189 -33.52 39.42 15.08
C VAL A 189 -33.99 40.87 15.20
N ILE A 190 -34.96 41.11 16.08
CA ILE A 190 -35.53 42.42 16.39
C ILE A 190 -35.47 42.64 17.89
N ARG A 191 -34.87 43.75 18.31
CA ARG A 191 -34.87 44.13 19.73
C ARG A 191 -36.20 44.75 20.11
N LEU A 192 -36.84 44.23 21.16
CA LEU A 192 -38.08 44.77 21.70
C LEU A 192 -37.89 46.22 22.14
N GLY A 193 -38.81 47.09 21.71
CA GLY A 193 -38.67 48.54 21.83
C GLY A 193 -39.29 49.28 20.65
N ARG A 194 -38.64 50.34 20.17
CA ARG A 194 -39.16 51.11 19.04
C ARG A 194 -38.95 50.35 17.72
N PHE A 195 -40.05 49.99 17.06
CA PHE A 195 -40.03 49.39 15.73
C PHE A 195 -39.67 50.43 14.66
N THR A 196 -38.52 50.26 14.01
CA THR A 196 -37.95 51.24 13.06
C THR A 196 -38.32 50.93 11.61
N GLU A 197 -38.08 51.90 10.72
CA GLU A 197 -38.27 51.72 9.27
C GLU A 197 -37.31 50.67 8.69
N GLU A 198 -36.08 50.61 9.18
CA GLU A 198 -35.11 49.56 8.85
C GLU A 198 -35.69 48.16 9.14
N GLU A 199 -36.29 47.96 10.32
CA GLU A 199 -36.88 46.66 10.66
C GLU A 199 -38.04 46.31 9.74
N ARG A 200 -38.89 47.27 9.36
CA ARG A 200 -39.98 47.07 8.38
C ARG A 200 -39.48 46.63 7.01
N ASN A 201 -38.35 47.17 6.58
CA ASN A 201 -37.78 46.89 5.26
C ASN A 201 -36.92 45.62 5.25
N THR A 202 -36.72 44.94 6.38
CA THR A 202 -35.84 43.78 6.46
C THR A 202 -36.38 42.56 5.71
N VAL A 203 -37.69 42.29 5.78
CA VAL A 203 -38.27 41.16 5.03
C VAL A 203 -38.07 41.36 3.53
N LYS A 204 -38.29 42.59 3.05
CA LYS A 204 -38.02 42.95 1.66
C LYS A 204 -36.55 42.77 1.31
N TRP A 205 -35.63 43.18 2.18
CA TRP A 205 -34.20 42.94 1.98
C TRP A 205 -33.87 41.45 1.87
N ILE A 206 -34.48 40.59 2.68
CA ILE A 206 -34.31 39.12 2.58
C ILE A 206 -34.81 38.63 1.21
N GLN A 207 -35.99 39.07 0.78
CA GLN A 207 -36.56 38.71 -0.51
C GLN A 207 -35.69 39.19 -1.70
N ASP A 208 -35.16 40.42 -1.63
CA ASP A 208 -34.33 41.00 -2.68
C ASP A 208 -32.98 40.27 -2.83
N ASN A 209 -32.42 39.71 -1.75
CA ASN A 209 -31.10 39.08 -1.75
C ASN A 209 -31.13 37.54 -1.86
N PHE A 210 -32.12 36.91 -1.22
CA PHE A 210 -32.25 35.46 -1.22
C PHE A 210 -33.33 35.02 -2.21
N GLY A 211 -34.41 35.77 -2.37
CA GLY A 211 -35.53 35.46 -3.25
C GLY A 211 -36.85 35.41 -2.46
N GLU A 212 -37.97 35.54 -3.16
CA GLU A 212 -39.31 35.65 -2.55
C GLU A 212 -39.63 34.50 -1.57
N GLU A 213 -39.23 33.28 -1.91
CA GLU A 213 -39.49 32.08 -1.11
C GLU A 213 -38.73 32.08 0.23
N ALA A 214 -37.66 32.86 0.39
CA ALA A 214 -36.87 32.92 1.62
C ALA A 214 -37.71 33.39 2.83
N SER A 215 -38.76 34.17 2.58
CA SER A 215 -39.72 34.61 3.60
C SER A 215 -40.43 33.44 4.29
N THR A 216 -40.65 32.31 3.58
CA THR A 216 -41.28 31.10 4.13
C THR A 216 -40.37 30.33 5.10
N TYR A 217 -39.06 30.56 5.00
CA TYR A 217 -38.03 30.04 5.90
C TYR A 217 -37.56 31.09 6.92
N THR A 218 -38.25 32.23 7.01
CA THR A 218 -37.92 33.29 7.95
C THR A 218 -38.81 33.20 9.19
N MET A 219 -38.21 33.36 10.37
CA MET A 219 -38.88 33.49 11.66
C MET A 219 -38.38 34.75 12.36
N VAL A 220 -39.31 35.52 12.95
CA VAL A 220 -38.96 36.70 13.74
C VAL A 220 -38.47 36.26 15.12
N LEU A 221 -37.34 36.80 15.55
CA LEU A 221 -36.78 36.54 16.87
C LEU A 221 -36.66 37.83 17.67
N PHE A 222 -37.41 37.92 18.75
CA PHE A 222 -37.38 39.07 19.64
C PHE A 222 -36.29 38.94 20.70
N THR A 223 -35.47 39.97 20.86
CA THR A 223 -34.51 40.10 21.96
C THR A 223 -34.95 41.20 22.93
N GLY A 224 -34.40 41.24 24.14
CA GLY A 224 -34.72 42.28 25.12
C GLY A 224 -36.08 42.09 25.80
N GLY A 225 -36.54 40.84 25.95
CA GLY A 225 -37.82 40.52 26.61
C GLY A 225 -37.91 40.99 28.06
N ASP A 226 -36.77 41.06 28.74
CA ASP A 226 -36.58 41.62 30.08
C ASP A 226 -37.05 43.09 30.19
N GLN A 227 -37.10 43.82 29.06
CA GLN A 227 -37.50 45.22 29.01
C GLN A 227 -39.02 45.43 28.99
N LEU A 228 -39.81 44.36 28.78
CA LEU A 228 -41.27 44.45 28.65
C LEU A 228 -42.03 44.64 29.98
N ARG A 229 -41.33 44.76 31.12
CA ARG A 229 -41.93 44.90 32.46
C ARG A 229 -42.97 43.79 32.70
N LYS A 230 -44.25 44.13 32.90
CA LYS A 230 -45.36 43.18 33.14
C LYS A 230 -46.14 42.79 31.87
N LYS A 231 -45.68 43.22 30.68
CA LYS A 231 -46.31 42.87 29.41
C LYS A 231 -45.68 41.61 28.84
N SER A 232 -46.50 40.76 28.26
CA SER A 232 -46.05 39.63 27.43
C SER A 232 -45.62 40.10 26.04
N VAL A 233 -44.83 39.29 25.34
CA VAL A 233 -44.41 39.56 23.95
C VAL A 233 -45.64 39.60 23.04
N GLU A 234 -46.61 38.72 23.28
CA GLU A 234 -47.89 38.64 22.58
C GLU A 234 -48.65 39.98 22.66
N GLN A 235 -48.73 40.56 23.86
CA GLN A 235 -49.38 41.86 24.07
C GLN A 235 -48.62 42.97 23.34
N PHE A 236 -47.29 42.97 23.39
CA PHE A 236 -46.47 43.96 22.70
C PHE A 236 -46.65 43.88 21.17
N VAL A 237 -46.64 42.67 20.59
CA VAL A 237 -46.94 42.45 19.16
C VAL A 237 -48.36 42.91 18.82
N GLY A 238 -49.31 42.69 19.74
CA GLY A 238 -50.69 43.16 19.65
C GLY A 238 -50.85 44.68 19.43
N GLU A 239 -49.90 45.48 19.91
CA GLU A 239 -49.97 46.94 19.89
C GLU A 239 -49.58 47.57 18.53
N SER A 240 -48.96 46.80 17.61
CA SER A 240 -48.45 47.33 16.33
C SER A 240 -48.91 46.50 15.13
N VAL A 241 -49.82 47.07 14.33
CA VAL A 241 -50.27 46.50 13.05
C VAL A 241 -49.09 46.23 12.11
N ASN A 242 -48.09 47.11 12.10
CA ASN A 242 -46.91 46.93 11.23
C ASN A 242 -46.02 45.77 11.68
N LEU A 243 -45.96 45.49 12.99
CA LEU A 243 -45.20 44.35 13.51
C LEU A 243 -45.95 43.04 13.22
N GLN A 244 -47.27 43.04 13.35
CA GLN A 244 -48.12 41.91 12.96
C GLN A 244 -48.01 41.62 11.45
N ASP A 245 -47.99 42.65 10.61
CA ASP A 245 -47.77 42.52 9.16
C ASP A 245 -46.38 41.97 8.82
N LEU A 246 -45.34 42.39 9.55
CA LEU A 246 -44.01 41.81 9.37
C LEU A 246 -43.98 40.32 9.76
N ILE A 247 -44.57 39.95 10.90
CA ILE A 247 -44.65 38.55 11.35
C ILE A 247 -45.48 37.70 10.38
N SER A 248 -46.58 38.23 9.83
CA SER A 248 -47.45 37.48 8.91
C SER A 248 -46.76 37.17 7.57
N LYS A 249 -45.81 38.00 7.15
CA LYS A 249 -44.94 37.76 5.98
C LYS A 249 -43.86 36.71 6.26
N CYS A 250 -43.54 36.44 7.52
CA CYS A 250 -42.57 35.43 7.92
C CYS A 250 -43.25 34.09 8.18
N GLY A 251 -42.94 33.07 7.37
CA GLY A 251 -43.58 31.75 7.46
C GLY A 251 -43.39 31.03 8.79
N GLY A 252 -42.36 31.39 9.56
CA GLY A 252 -42.02 30.82 10.86
C GLY A 252 -42.71 31.47 12.07
N GLY A 253 -43.45 32.57 11.89
CA GLY A 253 -44.03 33.31 13.01
C GLY A 253 -42.95 33.99 13.86
N TYR A 254 -43.06 33.90 15.19
CA TYR A 254 -42.07 34.51 16.09
C TYR A 254 -41.73 33.69 17.34
N HIS A 255 -40.57 34.00 17.91
CA HIS A 255 -40.09 33.52 19.20
C HIS A 255 -39.37 34.67 19.93
N SER A 256 -39.17 34.56 21.24
CA SER A 256 -38.46 35.56 22.04
C SER A 256 -37.38 34.91 22.88
N VAL A 257 -36.20 35.51 22.90
CA VAL A 257 -35.05 35.09 23.70
C VAL A 257 -34.59 36.22 24.61
N ILE A 258 -34.08 35.84 25.78
CA ILE A 258 -33.41 36.74 26.73
C ILE A 258 -31.94 36.37 26.72
N ASN A 259 -31.14 37.24 26.11
CA ASN A 259 -29.69 37.07 26.02
C ASN A 259 -29.07 37.60 27.32
N ASP A 260 -29.09 36.77 28.36
CA ASP A 260 -28.39 37.00 29.63
C ASP A 260 -27.29 35.94 29.81
N SER A 261 -26.23 36.32 30.52
CA SER A 261 -25.14 35.46 30.96
C SER A 261 -25.61 34.25 31.79
N ASP A 262 -26.73 34.38 32.52
CA ASP A 262 -27.31 33.28 33.29
C ASP A 262 -28.39 32.52 32.50
N SER A 263 -27.92 31.64 31.61
CA SER A 263 -28.77 30.75 30.82
C SER A 263 -29.64 29.79 31.66
N SER A 264 -29.33 29.63 32.97
CA SER A 264 -30.11 28.79 33.88
C SER A 264 -31.47 29.39 34.26
N ALA A 265 -31.66 30.70 34.09
CA ALA A 265 -32.90 31.38 34.42
C ALA A 265 -34.04 31.03 33.44
N ASN A 266 -33.72 30.65 32.19
CA ASN A 266 -34.69 30.34 31.14
C ASN A 266 -34.23 29.12 30.32
N PRO A 267 -34.20 27.91 30.90
CA PRO A 267 -33.64 26.73 30.25
C PRO A 267 -34.44 26.27 29.02
N ASP A 268 -35.73 26.61 28.95
CA ASP A 268 -36.63 26.14 27.90
C ASP A 268 -36.64 27.03 26.65
N GLN A 269 -36.05 28.23 26.68
CA GLN A 269 -36.12 29.19 25.56
C GLN A 269 -35.52 28.62 24.26
N VAL A 270 -34.33 28.01 24.34
CA VAL A 270 -33.64 27.45 23.18
C VAL A 270 -34.35 26.17 22.71
N PRO A 271 -34.68 25.18 23.58
CA PRO A 271 -35.49 24.03 23.18
C PRO A 271 -36.80 24.40 22.47
N GLU A 272 -37.53 25.40 22.97
CA GLU A 272 -38.77 25.88 22.34
C GLU A 272 -38.54 26.55 20.99
N LEU A 273 -37.49 27.37 20.87
CA LEU A 273 -37.08 27.97 19.60
C LEU A 273 -36.78 26.87 18.57
N LEU A 274 -35.97 25.88 18.94
CA LEU A 274 -35.60 24.77 18.06
C LEU A 274 -36.84 23.97 17.64
N LYS A 275 -37.77 23.70 18.56
CA LYS A 275 -39.03 23.04 18.22
C LYS A 275 -39.86 23.83 17.20
N LYS A 276 -39.98 25.16 17.38
CA LYS A 276 -40.68 26.02 16.40
C LYS A 276 -40.00 26.00 15.03
N ILE A 277 -38.66 26.00 15.01
CA ILE A 277 -37.88 25.88 13.77
C ILE A 277 -38.17 24.55 13.09
N GLU A 278 -38.21 23.43 13.83
CA GLU A 278 -38.55 22.13 13.29
C GLU A 278 -39.95 22.07 12.69
N GLU A 279 -40.94 22.66 13.37
CA GLU A 279 -42.31 22.75 12.86
C GLU A 279 -42.39 23.58 11.58
N MET A 280 -41.61 24.67 11.49
CA MET A 280 -41.47 25.45 10.26
C MET A 280 -40.83 24.63 9.12
N VAL A 281 -39.71 23.97 9.40
CA VAL A 281 -39.00 23.14 8.41
C VAL A 281 -39.89 21.99 7.93
N LYS A 282 -40.64 21.33 8.83
CA LYS A 282 -41.62 20.30 8.46
C LYS A 282 -42.72 20.83 7.53
N ARG A 283 -43.24 22.04 7.79
CA ARG A 283 -44.21 22.69 6.88
C ARG A 283 -43.62 23.00 5.51
N ASN A 284 -42.32 23.27 5.45
CA ASN A 284 -41.56 23.47 4.21
C ASN A 284 -41.05 22.15 3.60
N GLY A 285 -41.72 21.02 3.89
CA GLY A 285 -41.39 19.71 3.30
C GLY A 285 -40.17 19.02 3.89
N GLY A 286 -39.67 19.48 5.04
CA GLY A 286 -38.50 18.90 5.70
C GLY A 286 -37.16 19.31 5.09
N GLN A 287 -37.16 20.27 4.17
CA GLN A 287 -35.97 20.69 3.42
C GLN A 287 -35.41 22.01 3.97
N HIS A 288 -34.14 22.27 3.66
CA HIS A 288 -33.53 23.58 3.82
C HIS A 288 -33.98 24.52 2.68
N TYR A 289 -33.87 25.82 2.91
CA TYR A 289 -33.99 26.80 1.84
C TYR A 289 -32.87 26.62 0.80
N THR A 290 -33.17 26.79 -0.48
CA THR A 290 -32.16 26.83 -1.55
C THR A 290 -32.64 27.72 -2.69
N ASN A 291 -31.70 28.24 -3.49
CA ASN A 291 -31.97 28.98 -4.72
C ASN A 291 -30.86 28.71 -5.75
N GLU A 292 -30.90 29.37 -6.92
CA GLU A 292 -29.87 29.23 -7.94
C GLU A 292 -28.45 29.61 -7.45
N VAL A 293 -28.35 30.57 -6.53
CA VAL A 293 -27.07 31.01 -5.97
C VAL A 293 -26.49 29.92 -5.09
N TYR A 294 -27.27 29.37 -4.15
CA TYR A 294 -26.86 28.23 -3.33
C TYR A 294 -26.43 27.03 -4.16
N GLN A 295 -27.20 26.66 -5.19
CA GLN A 295 -26.85 25.57 -6.09
C GLN A 295 -25.54 25.82 -6.84
N LYS A 296 -25.27 27.06 -7.27
CA LYS A 296 -24.00 27.43 -7.92
C LYS A 296 -22.83 27.36 -6.94
N VAL A 297 -23.01 27.80 -5.70
CA VAL A 297 -21.95 27.76 -4.67
C VAL A 297 -21.67 26.31 -4.25
N GLN A 298 -22.71 25.50 -4.03
CA GLN A 298 -22.60 24.05 -3.75
C GLN A 298 -21.78 23.35 -4.85
N ARG A 299 -22.15 23.51 -6.12
CA ARG A 299 -21.41 22.89 -7.24
C ARG A 299 -19.94 23.31 -7.28
N LYS A 300 -19.64 24.58 -7.04
CA LYS A 300 -18.25 25.06 -6.99
C LYS A 300 -17.44 24.41 -5.87
N ILE A 301 -18.05 24.21 -4.70
CA ILE A 301 -17.40 23.53 -3.57
C ILE A 301 -17.15 22.06 -3.94
N GLU A 302 -18.16 21.37 -4.50
CA GLU A 302 -18.04 19.98 -4.93
C GLU A 302 -16.95 19.78 -6.00
N GLU A 303 -16.93 20.63 -7.03
CA GLU A 303 -15.90 20.60 -8.09
C GLU A 303 -14.49 20.85 -7.53
N GLU A 304 -14.34 21.76 -6.56
CA GLU A 304 -13.04 22.02 -5.93
C GLU A 304 -12.58 20.84 -5.05
N GLU A 305 -13.50 20.22 -4.30
CA GLU A 305 -13.22 19.03 -3.50
C GLU A 305 -12.85 17.83 -4.38
N GLU A 306 -13.58 17.60 -5.47
CA GLU A 306 -13.28 16.52 -6.42
C GLU A 306 -11.89 16.72 -7.04
N ARG A 307 -11.57 17.95 -7.48
CA ARG A 307 -10.23 18.28 -8.01
C ARG A 307 -9.13 18.01 -6.99
N LYS A 308 -9.32 18.39 -5.72
CA LYS A 308 -8.35 18.11 -4.64
C LYS A 308 -8.16 16.61 -4.43
N ARG A 309 -9.25 15.84 -4.39
CA ARG A 309 -9.21 14.37 -4.26
C ARG A 309 -8.47 13.74 -5.45
N GLU A 310 -8.71 14.21 -6.66
CA GLU A 310 -8.00 13.72 -7.86
C GLU A 310 -6.50 14.05 -7.82
N GLU A 311 -6.14 15.28 -7.42
CA GLU A 311 -4.73 15.68 -7.24
C GLU A 311 -4.02 14.83 -6.16
N GLU A 312 -4.69 14.53 -5.04
CA GLU A 312 -4.16 13.63 -4.01
C GLU A 312 -4.01 12.19 -4.50
N ARG A 313 -4.98 11.68 -5.25
CA ARG A 313 -4.91 10.35 -5.85
C ARG A 313 -3.73 10.23 -6.82
N LYS A 314 -3.53 11.21 -7.70
CA LYS A 314 -2.38 11.26 -8.61
C LYS A 314 -1.04 11.27 -7.86
N LYS A 315 -0.93 12.06 -6.77
CA LYS A 315 0.28 12.06 -5.93
C LYS A 315 0.56 10.69 -5.31
N LYS A 316 -0.47 10.03 -4.77
CA LYS A 316 -0.34 8.67 -4.20
C LYS A 316 0.05 7.65 -5.25
N GLU A 317 -0.55 7.70 -6.45
CA GLU A 317 -0.18 6.82 -7.57
C GLU A 317 1.27 7.03 -8.02
N GLU A 318 1.75 8.28 -8.07
CA GLU A 318 3.15 8.58 -8.40
C GLU A 318 4.13 8.10 -7.32
N GLU A 319 3.77 8.25 -6.03
CA GLU A 319 4.56 7.74 -4.91
C GLU A 319 4.64 6.20 -4.94
N MET A 320 3.51 5.53 -5.19
CA MET A 320 3.44 4.08 -5.31
C MET A 320 4.33 3.58 -6.46
N LYS A 321 4.26 4.20 -7.65
CA LYS A 321 5.12 3.85 -8.78
C LYS A 321 6.61 4.01 -8.47
N LYS A 322 6.99 5.07 -7.76
CA LYS A 322 8.39 5.27 -7.33
C LYS A 322 8.83 4.19 -6.35
N GLN A 323 7.95 3.81 -5.43
CA GLN A 323 8.23 2.76 -4.45
C GLN A 323 8.36 1.38 -5.14
N GLU A 324 7.47 1.05 -6.07
CA GLU A 324 7.56 -0.16 -6.89
C GLU A 324 8.85 -0.20 -7.71
N GLU A 325 9.23 0.91 -8.35
CA GLU A 325 10.49 0.98 -9.11
C GLU A 325 11.71 0.80 -8.20
N ALA A 326 11.69 1.36 -6.98
CA ALA A 326 12.74 1.18 -6.00
C ALA A 326 12.83 -0.28 -5.50
N ILE A 327 11.69 -0.93 -5.25
CA ILE A 327 11.63 -2.36 -4.89
C ILE A 327 12.22 -3.19 -6.04
N ARG A 328 11.78 -2.95 -7.28
CA ARG A 328 12.27 -3.68 -8.46
C ARG A 328 13.79 -3.54 -8.63
N LYS A 329 14.33 -2.33 -8.46
CA LYS A 329 15.79 -2.09 -8.52
C LYS A 329 16.53 -2.87 -7.44
N ARG A 330 16.00 -2.88 -6.21
CA ARG A 330 16.59 -3.62 -5.08
C ARG A 330 16.54 -5.13 -5.30
N GLU A 331 15.44 -5.65 -5.85
CA GLU A 331 15.33 -7.07 -6.23
C GLU A 331 16.31 -7.46 -7.34
N GLU A 332 16.51 -6.59 -8.33
CA GLU A 332 17.54 -6.78 -9.36
C GLU A 332 18.95 -6.79 -8.78
N GLU A 333 19.26 -5.90 -7.85
CA GLU A 333 20.56 -5.87 -7.15
C GLU A 333 20.80 -7.16 -6.36
N VAL A 334 19.82 -7.59 -5.55
CA VAL A 334 19.91 -8.83 -4.78
C VAL A 334 20.12 -10.04 -5.70
N ARG A 335 19.38 -10.11 -6.81
CA ARG A 335 19.53 -11.19 -7.80
C ARG A 335 20.92 -11.22 -8.44
N ARG A 336 21.51 -10.06 -8.75
CA ARG A 336 22.88 -9.98 -9.28
C ARG A 336 23.91 -10.41 -8.24
N GLU A 337 23.74 -10.00 -6.99
CA GLU A 337 24.63 -10.44 -5.90
C GLU A 337 24.57 -11.96 -5.68
N GLU A 338 23.39 -12.56 -5.77
CA GLU A 338 23.23 -14.01 -5.70
C GLU A 338 23.89 -14.74 -6.88
N GLU A 339 23.79 -14.17 -8.09
CA GLU A 339 24.42 -14.74 -9.29
C GLU A 339 25.95 -14.72 -9.16
N ILE A 340 26.53 -13.58 -8.75
CA ILE A 340 27.98 -13.46 -8.48
C ILE A 340 28.42 -14.48 -7.43
N LYS A 341 27.68 -14.63 -6.32
CA LYS A 341 28.01 -15.63 -5.28
C LYS A 341 27.99 -17.06 -5.83
N ARG A 342 27.00 -17.42 -6.66
CA ARG A 342 26.92 -18.75 -7.28
C ARG A 342 28.10 -18.99 -8.23
N GLU A 343 28.47 -18.01 -9.04
CA GLU A 343 29.64 -18.11 -9.92
C GLU A 343 30.95 -18.30 -9.13
N GLU A 344 31.13 -17.55 -8.03
CA GLU A 344 32.28 -17.71 -7.15
C GLU A 344 32.33 -19.09 -6.48
N GLU A 345 31.18 -19.61 -6.02
CA GLU A 345 31.08 -20.97 -5.46
C GLU A 345 31.42 -22.03 -6.50
N LEU A 346 30.89 -21.93 -7.72
CA LEU A 346 31.22 -22.84 -8.81
C LEU A 346 32.72 -22.79 -9.15
N ARG A 347 33.32 -21.60 -9.16
CA ARG A 347 34.76 -21.46 -9.41
C ARG A 347 35.60 -22.15 -8.33
N LYS A 348 35.23 -22.03 -7.05
CA LYS A 348 35.90 -22.74 -5.95
C LYS A 348 35.81 -24.26 -6.11
N ILE A 349 34.62 -24.78 -6.43
CA ILE A 349 34.41 -26.21 -6.67
C ILE A 349 35.29 -26.71 -7.83
N GLU A 350 35.38 -25.94 -8.91
CA GLU A 350 36.22 -26.28 -10.06
C GLU A 350 37.72 -26.24 -9.72
N GLU A 351 38.17 -25.22 -8.98
CA GLU A 351 39.55 -25.13 -8.47
C GLU A 351 39.91 -26.34 -7.58
N GLU A 352 39.01 -26.74 -6.68
CA GLU A 352 39.18 -27.95 -5.84
C GLU A 352 39.28 -29.23 -6.68
N ARG A 353 38.37 -29.41 -7.67
CA ARG A 353 38.39 -30.56 -8.59
C ARG A 353 39.67 -30.63 -9.42
N GLN A 354 40.17 -29.49 -9.90
CA GLN A 354 41.43 -29.44 -10.64
C GLN A 354 42.62 -29.84 -9.77
N GLU A 355 42.64 -29.41 -8.51
CA GLU A 355 43.70 -29.80 -7.58
C GLU A 355 43.65 -31.29 -7.22
N GLU A 356 42.46 -31.86 -6.99
CA GLU A 356 42.29 -33.30 -6.81
C GLU A 356 42.76 -34.09 -8.03
N ARG A 357 42.39 -33.64 -9.24
CA ARG A 357 42.83 -34.25 -10.49
C ARG A 357 44.35 -34.20 -10.64
N ARG A 358 44.98 -33.07 -10.29
CA ARG A 358 46.44 -32.91 -10.31
C ARG A 358 47.15 -33.83 -9.33
N LYS A 359 46.61 -34.00 -8.12
CA LYS A 359 47.12 -34.94 -7.12
C LYS A 359 47.02 -36.39 -7.60
N ALA A 360 45.86 -36.77 -8.15
CA ALA A 360 45.65 -38.10 -8.72
C ALA A 360 46.63 -38.38 -9.88
N GLU A 361 46.83 -37.41 -10.78
CA GLU A 361 47.80 -37.51 -11.87
C GLU A 361 49.24 -37.68 -11.34
N GLU A 362 49.64 -36.93 -10.31
CA GLU A 362 50.95 -37.07 -9.69
C GLU A 362 51.14 -38.44 -9.01
N GLU A 363 50.12 -38.94 -8.31
CA GLU A 363 50.12 -40.28 -7.72
C GLU A 363 50.23 -41.37 -8.77
N THR A 364 49.47 -41.27 -9.87
CA THR A 364 49.59 -42.21 -10.99
C THR A 364 50.98 -42.20 -11.61
N ARG A 365 51.61 -41.03 -11.76
CA ARG A 365 52.98 -40.92 -12.26
C ARG A 365 53.98 -41.59 -11.33
N LYS A 366 53.87 -41.38 -10.02
CA LYS A 366 54.74 -42.03 -9.01
C LYS A 366 54.61 -43.55 -9.04
N MET A 367 53.38 -44.06 -9.07
CA MET A 367 53.14 -45.50 -9.19
C MET A 367 53.72 -46.08 -10.48
N GLU A 368 53.66 -45.34 -11.58
CA GLU A 368 54.24 -45.77 -12.85
C GLU A 368 55.78 -45.76 -12.83
N GLU A 369 56.40 -44.74 -12.23
CA GLU A 369 57.85 -44.69 -11.99
C GLU A 369 58.33 -45.85 -11.09
N GLU A 370 57.62 -46.14 -10.00
CA GLU A 370 57.92 -47.29 -9.12
C GLU A 370 57.81 -48.62 -9.87
N ARG A 371 56.73 -48.81 -10.63
CA ARG A 371 56.57 -50.00 -11.49
C ARG A 371 57.68 -50.13 -12.52
N GLN A 372 58.12 -49.03 -13.13
CA GLN A 372 59.24 -49.04 -14.06
C GLN A 372 60.55 -49.43 -13.35
N GLU A 373 60.80 -48.90 -12.15
CA GLU A 373 61.99 -49.23 -11.37
C GLU A 373 61.99 -50.70 -10.92
N GLU A 374 60.86 -51.23 -10.46
CA GLU A 374 60.70 -52.66 -10.15
C GLU A 374 60.96 -53.53 -11.38
N ARG A 375 60.42 -53.14 -12.54
CA ARG A 375 60.67 -53.82 -13.81
C ARG A 375 62.15 -53.81 -14.17
N ARG A 376 62.84 -52.69 -13.98
CA ARG A 376 64.30 -52.58 -14.22
C ARG A 376 65.10 -53.48 -13.29
N LYS A 377 64.75 -53.55 -12.01
CA LYS A 377 65.39 -54.46 -11.04
C LYS A 377 65.18 -55.92 -11.42
N MET A 378 63.96 -56.29 -11.81
CA MET A 378 63.64 -57.64 -12.27
C MET A 378 64.41 -57.99 -13.55
N ASP A 379 64.48 -57.08 -14.52
CA ASP A 379 65.26 -57.26 -15.74
C ASP A 379 66.76 -57.44 -15.43
N GLU A 380 67.31 -56.70 -14.45
CA GLU A 380 68.70 -56.85 -13.99
C GLU A 380 68.96 -58.18 -13.25
N GLU A 381 68.04 -58.61 -12.39
CA GLU A 381 68.10 -59.92 -11.74
C GLU A 381 68.03 -61.07 -12.74
N MET A 382 67.10 -61.00 -13.71
CA MET A 382 66.99 -61.96 -14.80
C MET A 382 68.30 -62.07 -15.58
N ARG A 383 68.93 -60.93 -15.88
CA ARG A 383 70.23 -60.92 -16.57
C ARG A 383 71.34 -61.56 -15.72
N LYS A 384 71.37 -61.34 -14.40
CA LYS A 384 72.33 -62.02 -13.49
C LYS A 384 72.12 -63.53 -13.48
N ILE A 385 70.86 -63.98 -13.41
CA ILE A 385 70.50 -65.40 -13.47
C ILE A 385 70.96 -66.01 -14.80
N GLU A 386 70.74 -65.32 -15.93
CA GLU A 386 71.22 -65.77 -17.24
C GLU A 386 72.74 -65.84 -17.31
N GLU A 387 73.46 -64.84 -16.79
CA GLU A 387 74.93 -64.84 -16.73
C GLU A 387 75.46 -66.01 -15.86
N GLU A 388 74.84 -66.29 -14.71
CA GLU A 388 75.18 -67.43 -13.86
C GLU A 388 74.88 -68.77 -14.53
N ARG A 389 73.71 -68.89 -15.18
CA ARG A 389 73.33 -70.08 -15.94
C ARG A 389 74.32 -70.33 -17.07
N GLY A 390 74.72 -69.28 -17.79
CA GLY A 390 75.75 -69.35 -18.83
C GLY A 390 77.13 -69.74 -18.28
N LYS A 391 77.52 -69.28 -17.08
CA LYS A 391 78.75 -69.72 -16.41
C LYS A 391 78.68 -71.21 -16.03
N MET A 392 77.58 -71.66 -15.43
CA MET A 392 77.37 -73.07 -15.09
C MET A 392 77.35 -73.97 -16.32
N GLU A 393 76.78 -73.51 -17.42
CA GLU A 393 76.73 -74.25 -18.69
C GLU A 393 78.12 -74.35 -19.31
N ASN A 394 78.91 -73.27 -19.30
CA ASN A 394 80.33 -73.29 -19.67
C ASN A 394 81.16 -74.21 -18.77
N GLU A 395 80.90 -74.25 -17.46
CA GLU A 395 81.56 -75.18 -16.54
C GLU A 395 81.17 -76.64 -16.81
N ARG A 396 79.88 -76.90 -17.10
CA ARG A 396 79.40 -78.21 -17.56
C ARG A 396 80.08 -78.64 -18.84
N GLU A 397 80.18 -77.76 -19.83
CA GLU A 397 80.91 -78.05 -21.07
C GLU A 397 82.39 -78.32 -20.83
N LYS A 398 83.05 -77.56 -19.94
CA LYS A 398 84.45 -77.81 -19.58
C LYS A 398 84.61 -79.15 -18.87
N MET A 399 83.68 -79.52 -18.00
CA MET A 399 83.61 -80.81 -17.33
C MET A 399 83.37 -81.94 -18.34
N GLU A 400 82.48 -81.77 -19.30
CA GLU A 400 82.23 -82.72 -20.39
C GLU A 400 83.42 -82.84 -21.32
N LYS A 401 84.08 -81.74 -21.72
CA LYS A 401 85.32 -81.78 -22.50
C LYS A 401 86.45 -82.46 -21.73
N LYS A 402 86.56 -82.25 -20.41
CA LYS A 402 87.49 -83.00 -19.54
C LYS A 402 87.12 -84.48 -19.47
N ARG A 403 85.83 -84.82 -19.38
CA ARG A 403 85.33 -86.21 -19.35
C ARG A 403 85.52 -86.91 -20.69
N SER A 404 85.27 -86.23 -21.81
CA SER A 404 85.54 -86.70 -23.17
C SER A 404 87.03 -86.81 -23.45
N ARG A 405 87.87 -85.88 -22.97
CA ARG A 405 89.34 -86.06 -23.03
C ARG A 405 89.79 -87.26 -22.21
N ARG A 406 89.21 -87.50 -21.02
CA ARG A 406 89.45 -88.71 -20.22
C ARG A 406 89.03 -89.98 -20.97
N ASN A 407 87.82 -90.02 -21.52
CA ASN A 407 87.32 -91.14 -22.32
C ASN A 407 88.11 -91.34 -23.63
N TRP A 408 88.60 -90.28 -24.27
CA TRP A 408 89.46 -90.35 -25.46
C TRP A 408 90.85 -90.88 -25.11
N PHE A 409 91.43 -90.45 -23.99
CA PHE A 409 92.67 -91.03 -23.45
C PHE A 409 92.50 -92.52 -23.09
N GLU A 410 91.38 -92.91 -22.48
CA GLU A 410 91.07 -94.32 -22.19
C GLU A 410 90.87 -95.17 -23.45
N ARG A 411 90.40 -94.59 -24.55
CA ARG A 411 90.26 -95.27 -25.85
C ARG A 411 91.58 -95.39 -26.62
N LEU A 412 92.52 -94.46 -26.45
CA LEU A 412 93.83 -94.49 -27.11
C LEU A 412 94.82 -95.48 -26.48
N PHE A 413 94.62 -95.86 -25.22
CA PHE A 413 95.48 -96.82 -24.51
C PHE A 413 94.96 -98.26 -24.51
N ASN A 414 93.82 -98.54 -25.16
CA ASN A 414 93.23 -99.87 -25.30
C ASN A 414 93.32 -100.40 -26.75
N LEU A 415 94.46 -100.19 -27.41
CA LEU A 415 94.80 -100.85 -28.68
C LEU A 415 95.74 -102.03 -28.43
#